data_AF-A0A1H9AFP4-F1
#
_entry.id   AF-A0A1H9AFP4-F1
#
_cell.length_a   1.000
_cell.length_b   1.000
_cell.length_c   1.000
_cell.angle_alpha   90.00
_cell.angle_beta   90.00
_cell.angle_gamma   90.00
#
_symmetry.space_group_name_H-M   'P 1'
#
loop_
_entity.id
_entity.type
_entity.pdbx_description
1 polymer ?
#
loop_
_entity_poly.entity_id
_entity_poly.type
_entity_poly.pdbx_seq_one_letter_code
_entity_poly.pdbx_strand_id
1 'polypeptide(L)' 'MRSLLIGSIVFLLSGCLSIPYNIAPVEGFELDKYLGKWYEIVRLDHSFERGLENVTAEYFLRDDGGVKVIK' A
#
# COMPACT_ATOMS: atom_id res chain seq x y z
N MET A 1 11.55 -2.52 -35.64
CA MET A 1 12.22 -2.33 -34.33
C MET A 1 11.61 -1.19 -33.52
N ARG A 2 11.52 0.05 -34.03
CA ARG A 2 10.93 1.20 -33.30
C ARG A 2 9.46 1.01 -32.87
N SER A 3 8.62 0.42 -33.73
CA SER A 3 7.21 0.13 -33.42
C SER A 3 7.04 -0.93 -32.30
N LEU A 4 7.91 -1.95 -32.26
CA LEU A 4 7.91 -2.98 -31.20
C LEU A 4 8.31 -2.40 -29.83
N LEU A 5 9.26 -1.47 -29.82
CA LEU A 5 9.66 -0.73 -28.62
C LEU A 5 8.50 0.13 -28.07
N ILE A 6 7.79 0.84 -28.95
CA ILE A 6 6.62 1.65 -28.55
C ILE A 6 5.50 0.75 -28.01
N GLY A 7 5.22 -0.38 -28.67
CA GLY A 7 4.23 -1.35 -28.19
C GLY A 7 4.57 -1.94 -26.82
N SER A 8 5.85 -2.27 -26.59
CA SER A 8 6.33 -2.78 -25.29
C SER A 8 6.19 -1.75 -24.18
N ILE A 9 6.54 -0.48 -24.45
CA ILE A 9 6.40 0.62 -23.47
C ILE A 9 4.93 0.85 -23.10
N VAL A 10 4.02 0.86 -24.08
CA VAL A 10 2.58 1.02 -23.82
C VAL A 10 2.04 -0.15 -22.99
N PHE A 11 2.49 -1.38 -23.25
CA PHE A 11 2.11 -2.55 -22.46
C PHE A 11 2.57 -2.43 -20.99
N LEU A 12 3.81 -1.99 -20.76
CA LEU A 12 4.35 -1.76 -19.41
C LEU A 12 3.60 -0.66 -18.64
N LEU A 13 2.96 0.29 -19.34
CA LEU A 13 2.21 1.39 -18.72
C LEU A 13 0.72 1.07 -18.45
N SER A 14 0.25 -0.12 -18.83
CA SER A 14 -1.18 -0.50 -18.71
C SER A 14 -1.63 -0.92 -17.29
N GLY A 15 -0.77 -0.81 -16.28
CA GLY A 15 -1.06 -1.22 -14.90
C GLY A 15 -1.82 -0.21 -14.03
N CYS A 16 -2.31 0.90 -14.59
CA CYS A 16 -3.06 1.89 -13.81
C CYS A 16 -4.46 1.34 -13.47
N LEU A 17 -4.66 0.94 -12.22
CA LEU A 17 -5.95 0.48 -11.69
C LEU A 17 -6.61 1.61 -10.90
N SER A 18 -7.92 1.80 -11.11
CA SER A 18 -8.73 2.71 -10.30
C SER A 18 -9.25 2.00 -9.04
N ILE A 19 -9.77 2.79 -8.10
CA ILE A 19 -10.46 2.27 -6.91
C ILE A 19 -11.65 1.40 -7.36
N PRO A 20 -11.90 0.24 -6.73
CA PRO A 20 -13.05 -0.61 -7.05
C PRO A 20 -14.38 0.14 -6.88
N TYR A 21 -15.39 -0.28 -7.64
CA TYR A 21 -16.74 0.24 -7.46
C TYR A 21 -17.24 -0.06 -6.05
N ASN A 22 -17.92 0.92 -5.43
CA ASN A 22 -18.54 0.80 -4.10
C ASN A 22 -17.58 0.68 -2.91
N ILE A 23 -16.38 1.26 -3.00
CA ILE A 23 -15.48 1.47 -1.85
C ILE A 23 -15.35 2.96 -1.57
N ALA A 24 -15.70 3.39 -0.35
CA ALA A 24 -15.56 4.76 0.11
C ALA A 24 -14.67 4.82 1.38
N PRO A 25 -13.88 5.89 1.58
CA PRO A 25 -13.18 6.11 2.85
C PRO A 25 -14.14 6.17 4.03
N VAL A 26 -13.68 5.74 5.21
CA VAL A 26 -14.44 5.83 6.45
C VAL A 26 -14.57 7.29 6.89
N GLU A 27 -15.78 7.74 7.19
CA GLU A 27 -16.05 9.07 7.75
C GLU A 27 -15.72 9.11 9.26
N GLY A 28 -15.28 10.28 9.75
CA GLY A 28 -14.95 10.46 11.17
C GLY A 28 -13.72 9.66 11.63
N PHE A 29 -12.80 9.33 10.72
CA PHE A 29 -11.58 8.60 11.05
C PHE A 29 -10.69 9.39 12.02
N GLU A 30 -10.53 8.87 13.24
CA GLU A 30 -9.69 9.44 14.28
C GLU A 30 -8.25 8.90 14.16
N LEU A 31 -7.38 9.62 13.47
CA LEU A 31 -6.01 9.19 13.19
C LEU A 31 -5.22 8.84 14.46
N ASP A 32 -5.37 9.60 15.53
CA ASP A 32 -4.64 9.37 16.80
C ASP A 32 -4.87 7.99 17.38
N LYS A 33 -6.07 7.40 17.16
CA LYS A 33 -6.40 6.03 17.60
C LYS A 33 -5.75 4.94 16.74
N TYR A 34 -5.24 5.31 15.57
CA TYR A 34 -4.63 4.39 14.62
C TYR A 34 -3.09 4.36 14.73
N LEU A 35 -2.50 5.31 15.44
CA LEU A 35 -1.06 5.40 15.65
C LEU A 35 -0.53 4.27 16.56
N GLY A 36 0.79 4.10 16.56
CA GLY A 36 1.47 3.10 17.38
C GLY A 36 1.71 1.80 16.63
N LYS A 37 1.85 0.71 17.40
CA LYS A 37 2.36 -0.57 16.90
C LYS A 37 1.24 -1.52 16.47
N TRP A 38 1.34 -1.97 15.23
CA TRP A 38 0.49 -2.98 14.62
C TRP A 38 1.24 -4.29 14.46
N TYR A 39 0.50 -5.39 14.61
CA TYR A 39 0.99 -6.75 14.40
C TYR A 39 0.24 -7.35 13.23
N GLU A 40 0.97 -7.94 12.28
CA GLU A 40 0.36 -8.65 11.18
C GLU A 40 -0.14 -10.03 11.66
N ILE A 41 -1.46 -10.18 11.78
CA ILE A 41 -2.07 -11.42 12.29
C ILE A 41 -2.35 -12.40 11.13
N VAL A 42 -2.76 -11.87 9.97
CA VAL A 42 -3.07 -12.64 8.75
C VAL A 42 -2.70 -11.80 7.52
N ARG A 43 -2.25 -12.48 6.46
CA ARG A 43 -1.82 -11.88 5.20
C ARG A 43 -2.30 -12.72 4.01
N LEU A 44 -2.54 -12.06 2.87
CA LEU A 44 -2.73 -12.70 1.57
C LEU A 44 -1.36 -13.10 0.97
N ASP A 45 -1.25 -14.26 0.33
CA ASP A 45 0.04 -14.74 -0.18
C ASP A 45 0.61 -13.81 -1.26
N HIS A 46 1.67 -13.09 -0.89
CA HIS A 46 2.43 -12.21 -1.76
C HIS A 46 3.90 -12.64 -1.78
N SER A 47 4.47 -12.78 -2.98
CA SER A 47 5.81 -13.36 -3.18
C SER A 47 6.93 -12.59 -2.47
N PHE A 48 6.78 -11.27 -2.32
CA PHE A 48 7.76 -10.41 -1.66
C PHE A 48 7.70 -10.46 -0.13
N GLU A 49 6.69 -11.09 0.45
CA GLU A 49 6.54 -11.23 1.92
C GLU A 49 6.89 -12.64 2.42
N ARG A 50 7.41 -13.49 1.52
CA ARG A 50 7.79 -14.87 1.84
C ARG A 50 8.95 -14.91 2.84
N GLY A 51 8.82 -15.78 3.84
CA GLY A 51 9.82 -15.95 4.90
C GLY A 51 9.80 -14.86 5.98
N LEU A 52 8.88 -13.89 5.90
CA LEU A 52 8.69 -12.92 6.98
C LEU A 52 7.83 -13.51 8.10
N GLU A 53 8.33 -13.41 9.33
CA GLU A 53 7.68 -13.85 10.56
C GLU A 53 7.65 -12.71 11.59
N ASN A 54 6.68 -12.73 12.51
CA ASN A 54 6.51 -11.72 13.57
C ASN A 54 6.51 -10.27 13.06
N VAL A 55 5.89 -10.05 11.90
CA VAL A 55 5.89 -8.76 11.21
C VAL A 55 5.11 -7.73 12.03
N THR A 56 5.70 -6.54 12.18
CA THR A 56 5.09 -5.40 12.86
C THR A 56 5.23 -4.15 12.02
N ALA A 57 4.39 -3.16 12.27
CA ALA A 57 4.56 -1.82 11.74
C ALA A 57 4.25 -0.78 12.81
N GLU A 58 5.05 0.29 12.89
CA GLU A 58 4.84 1.38 13.83
C GLU A 58 4.51 2.68 13.10
N TYR A 59 3.39 3.28 13.49
CA TYR A 59 2.76 4.43 12.83
C TYR A 59 2.94 5.69 13.67
N PHE A 60 3.55 6.71 13.07
CA PHE A 60 3.80 8.01 13.71
C PHE A 60 3.15 9.14 12.92
N LEU A 61 2.56 10.10 13.63
CA LEU A 61 2.13 11.35 13.04
C LEU A 61 3.35 12.20 12.67
N ARG A 62 3.31 12.82 11.50
CA ARG A 62 4.32 13.77 11.03
C ARG A 62 3.81 15.20 11.20
N ASP A 63 4.74 16.15 11.27
CA ASP A 63 4.44 17.58 11.41
C ASP A 63 3.66 18.16 10.21
N ASP A 64 3.77 17.53 9.04
CA ASP A 64 3.02 17.90 7.82
C ASP A 64 1.61 17.29 7.76
N GLY A 65 1.16 16.62 8.83
CA GLY A 65 -0.11 15.89 8.88
C GLY A 65 -0.09 14.53 8.18
N GLY A 66 1.04 14.13 7.60
CA GLY A 66 1.23 12.80 7.04
C GLY A 66 1.45 11.73 8.12
N VAL A 67 1.50 10.46 7.70
CA VAL A 67 1.81 9.33 8.58
C VAL A 67 3.12 8.68 8.13
N LYS A 68 4.07 8.54 9.05
CA LYS A 68 5.31 7.78 8.87
C LYS A 68 5.07 6.35 9.34
N VAL A 69 5.46 5.37 8.52
CA VAL A 69 5.34 3.94 8.83
C VAL A 69 6.72 3.30 8.84
N ILE A 70 7.05 2.60 9.92
CA ILE A 70 8.27 1.79 10.04
C ILE A 70 7.85 0.32 10.11
N LYS A 71 8.23 -0.49 9.11
CA LYS A 71 7.97 -1.95 9.03
C LYS A 71 9.26 -2.71 9.30
#